data_AF-A0A1I7I5H5-F1
#
_entry.id   AF-A0A1I7I5H5-F1
#
_cell.length_a   1.000
_cell.length_b   1.000
_cell.length_c   1.000
_cell.angle_alpha   90.00
_cell.angle_beta   90.00
_cell.angle_gamma   90.00
#
_symmetry.space_group_name_H-M   'P 1'
#
loop_
_entity.id
_entity.type
_entity.pdbx_description
1 polymer ?
#
loop_
_entity_poly.entity_id
_entity_poly.type
_entity_poly.pdbx_seq_one_letter_code
_entity_poly.pdbx_strand_id
1 'polypeptide(L)' 'MNIQNKYYRIALIGAAVCIVLQVVLFFAVDPYLASVVSPLYSIWVILFVVGWRTEHPRR' A
#
# COMPACT_ATOMS: atom_id res chain seq x y z
N MET A 1 2.21 -15.87 5.57
CA MET A 1 2.55 -14.68 4.79
C MET A 1 3.83 -14.97 4.05
N ASN A 2 3.70 -15.68 2.94
CA ASN A 2 4.82 -16.04 2.10
C ASN A 2 5.28 -14.79 1.32
N ILE A 3 6.39 -14.20 1.74
CA ILE A 3 7.00 -13.01 1.12
C ILE A 3 7.31 -13.21 -0.38
N GLN A 4 7.39 -14.46 -0.85
CA GLN A 4 7.55 -14.75 -2.28
C GLN A 4 6.29 -14.46 -3.11
N ASN A 5 5.12 -14.27 -2.48
CA ASN A 5 3.91 -13.90 -3.18
C ASN A 5 4.03 -12.46 -3.73
N LYS A 6 3.93 -12.33 -5.05
CA LYS A 6 4.06 -11.07 -5.79
C LYS A 6 3.11 -9.99 -5.24
N TYR A 7 1.90 -10.37 -4.81
CA TYR A 7 0.92 -9.42 -4.27
C TYR A 7 1.38 -8.77 -2.96
N TYR A 8 1.99 -9.54 -2.04
CA TYR A 8 2.54 -8.97 -0.80
C TYR A 8 3.71 -8.05 -1.07
N ARG A 9 4.58 -8.41 -2.00
CA ARG A 9 5.73 -7.58 -2.36
C ARG A 9 5.28 -6.25 -2.97
N ILE A 10 4.29 -6.27 -3.86
CA ILE A 10 3.71 -5.05 -4.45
C ILE A 10 3.00 -4.22 -3.36
N ALA A 11 2.20 -4.86 -2.50
CA ALA A 11 1.50 -4.17 -1.42
C ALA A 11 2.46 -3.46 -0.45
N LEU A 12 3.54 -4.12 -0.03
CA LEU A 12 4.53 -3.55 0.88
C LEU A 12 5.34 -2.42 0.24
N ILE A 13 5.85 -2.63 -0.98
CA ILE A 13 6.63 -1.60 -1.68
C ILE A 13 5.74 -0.39 -1.98
N GLY A 14 4.53 -0.61 -2.46
CA GLY A 14 3.58 0.45 -2.76
C GLY A 14 3.16 1.25 -1.53
N ALA A 15 2.87 0.56 -0.41
CA ALA A 15 2.58 1.22 0.86
C ALA A 15 3.77 2.06 1.34
N ALA A 16 4.99 1.53 1.27
CA ALA A 16 6.20 2.26 1.64
C ALA A 16 6.40 3.52 0.77
N VAL A 17 6.22 3.40 -0.55
CA VAL A 17 6.31 4.54 -1.48
C VAL A 17 5.23 5.58 -1.19
N CYS A 18 3.99 5.16 -0.89
CA CYS A 18 2.93 6.10 -0.51
C CYS A 18 3.24 6.86 0.79
N ILE A 19 3.79 6.18 1.80
CA ILE A 19 4.20 6.83 3.06
C ILE A 19 5.30 7.86 2.78
N VAL A 20 6.34 7.48 2.03
CA VAL A 20 7.43 8.40 1.67
C VAL A 20 6.87 9.59 0.89
N LEU A 21 6.02 9.35 -0.11
CA LEU A 21 5.40 10.43 -0.89
C LEU A 21 4.56 11.35 -0.02
N GLN A 22 3.76 10.81 0.89
CA GLN A 22 2.93 11.62 1.80
C GLN A 22 3.79 12.47 2.74
N VAL A 23 4.86 11.91 3.29
CA VAL A 23 5.81 12.65 4.14
C VAL A 23 6.47 13.77 3.33
N VAL A 24 6.93 13.47 2.11
CA VAL A 24 7.53 14.48 1.22
C VAL A 24 6.53 15.59 0.90
N LEU A 25 5.29 15.26 0.54
CA LEU A 25 4.24 16.26 0.25
C LEU A 25 3.87 17.11 1.47
N PHE A 26 3.85 16.51 2.66
CA PHE A 26 3.55 17.21 3.92
C PHE A 26 4.61 18.26 4.24
N PHE A 27 5.89 17.96 4.02
CA PHE A 27 7.00 18.89 4.29
C PHE A 27 7.31 19.85 3.14
N ALA A 28 7.12 19.43 1.89
CA ALA A 28 7.54 20.20 0.72
C ALA A 28 6.45 21.10 0.11
N VAL A 29 5.16 20.76 0.31
CA VAL A 29 4.05 21.48 -0.34
C VAL A 29 3.04 21.98 0.68
N ASP A 30 2.12 21.12 1.13
CA ASP A 30 1.07 21.47 2.08
C ASP A 30 0.38 20.19 2.62
N PRO A 31 -0.04 20.17 3.90
CA PRO A 31 -0.81 19.07 4.48
C PRO A 31 -2.09 18.72 3.71
N TYR A 32 -2.75 19.72 3.12
CA TYR A 32 -3.95 19.50 2.31
C TYR A 32 -3.66 18.65 1.09
N LEU A 33 -2.58 18.94 0.36
CA LEU A 33 -2.20 18.17 -0.81
C LEU A 33 -1.70 16.77 -0.43
N ALA A 34 -0.99 16.64 0.70
CA ALA A 34 -0.59 15.34 1.24
C ALA A 34 -1.80 14.44 1.55
N SER A 35 -2.94 15.02 1.96
CA SER A 35 -4.17 14.26 2.26
C SER A 35 -4.76 13.53 1.04
N VAL A 36 -4.48 13.99 -0.18
CA VAL A 36 -4.92 13.37 -1.45
C VAL A 36 -4.33 11.97 -1.65
N VAL A 37 -3.21 11.66 -0.97
CA VAL A 37 -2.58 10.32 -1.00
C VAL A 37 -3.31 9.32 -0.10
N SER A 38 -4.11 9.79 0.87
CA SER A 38 -4.79 8.94 1.87
C SER A 38 -5.68 7.85 1.26
N PRO A 39 -6.48 8.09 0.20
CA PRO A 39 -7.29 7.05 -0.44
C PRO A 39 -6.46 5.90 -1.04
N LEU A 40 -5.19 6.14 -1.37
CA LEU A 40 -4.31 5.12 -1.97
C LEU A 40 -3.95 4.00 -0.97
N TYR A 41 -4.03 4.25 0.34
CA TYR A 41 -3.80 3.20 1.34
C TYR A 41 -4.76 2.03 1.22
N SER A 42 -6.02 2.30 0.85
CA SER A 42 -7.03 1.27 0.63
C SER A 42 -6.60 0.27 -0.44
N ILE A 43 -5.89 0.72 -1.47
CA ILE A 43 -5.41 -0.14 -2.57
C ILE A 43 -4.39 -1.15 -2.05
N TRP A 44 -3.45 -0.72 -1.20
CA TRP A 44 -2.42 -1.60 -0.64
C TRP A 44 -3.01 -2.64 0.31
N VAL A 45 -4.01 -2.25 1.10
CA VAL A 45 -4.77 -3.18 1.95
C VAL A 45 -5.50 -4.23 1.11
N ILE A 46 -6.13 -3.83 0.00
CA ILE A 46 -6.80 -4.77 -0.91
C ILE A 46 -5.79 -5.75 -1.50
N LEU A 47 -4.64 -5.28 -2.00
CA LEU A 47 -3.60 -6.15 -2.56
C LEU A 47 -3.04 -7.13 -1.52
N PHE A 48 -2.96 -6.70 -0.25
CA PHE A 48 -2.58 -7.58 0.84
C PHE A 48 -3.62 -8.69 1.07
N VAL A 49 -4.91 -8.36 1.07
CA VAL A 49 -6.00 -9.34 1.20
C VAL A 49 -6.04 -10.30 -0.01
N VAL A 50 -5.80 -9.80 -1.22
CA VAL A 50 -5.70 -10.63 -2.42
C VAL A 50 -4.53 -11.61 -2.28
N GLY A 51 -3.35 -11.15 -1.87
CA GLY A 51 -2.20 -12.01 -1.60
C GLY A 51 -2.53 -13.11 -0.59
N TRP A 52 -3.28 -12.78 0.47
CA TRP A 52 -3.73 -13.75 1.47
C TRP A 52 -4.67 -14.80 0.87
N ARG A 53 -5.65 -14.38 0.06
CA ARG A 53 -6.59 -15.28 -0.61
C ARG A 53 -5.91 -16.20 -1.62
N THR A 54 -4.86 -15.72 -2.29
CA THR A 54 -4.04 -16.56 -3.19
C THR A 54 -3.23 -17.60 -2.41
N GLU A 55 -2.72 -17.27 -1.23
CA GLU A 55 -1.97 -18.20 -0.38
C GLU A 55 -2.91 -19.21 0.32
N HIS A 56 -4.14 -18.80 0.64
CA HIS A 56 -5.16 -19.63 1.30
C HIS A 56 -6.46 -19.69 0.49
N PRO A 57 -6.47 -20.39 -0.67
CA PRO A 57 -7.70 -20.60 -1.42
C PRO A 57 -8.68 -21.42 -0.58
N ARG A 58 -9.91 -20.90 -0.40
CA ARG A 58 -10.99 -21.74 0.15
C ARG A 58 -11.35 -22.76 -0.92
N ARG A 59 -11.12 -24.05 -0.64
CA ARG A 59 -11.71 -25.15 -1.39
C ARG A 59 -13.21 -25.19 -1.16
#